data_AF-A0A1V4QTI3-F1
#
_entry.id   AF-A0A1V4QTI3-F1
#
_cell.length_a   1.000
_cell.length_b   1.000
_cell.length_c   1.000
_cell.angle_alpha   90.00
_cell.angle_beta   90.00
_cell.angle_gamma   90.00
#
_symmetry.space_group_name_H-M   'P 1'
#
loop_
_entity.id
_entity.type
_entity.pdbx_description
1 polymer ?
#
loop_
_entity_poly.entity_id
_entity_poly.type
_entity_poly.pdbx_seq_one_letter_code
_entity_poly.pdbx_strand_id
1 'polypeptide(L)'
;MPMEDALANVALDLSGRAAVVFDVNFVGEKIGSFDVQLVEEFLRRFAVEAGMNLHIGVPHGSNDHHIAEAVFKALAQALRTAKSFDPQRGGEVPSTKGTL
;
A
#
# COMPACT_ATOMS: atom_id res chain seq x y z
N MET A 1 10.16 1.46 2.70
CA MET A 1 9.94 2.08 4.02
C MET A 1 10.38 1.11 5.08
N PRO A 2 11.41 1.42 5.88
CA PRO A 2 11.88 0.54 6.94
C PRO A 2 11.07 0.71 8.23
N MET A 3 11.07 -0.33 9.06
CA MET A 3 10.76 -0.30 10.48
C MET A 3 11.63 -1.36 11.16
N GLU A 4 12.62 -0.93 11.95
CA GLU A 4 13.61 -1.82 12.56
C GLU A 4 14.15 -2.90 11.58
N ASP A 5 13.82 -4.18 11.79
CA ASP A 5 14.26 -5.33 10.98
C ASP A 5 13.46 -5.54 9.69
N ALA A 6 12.36 -4.81 9.48
CA ALA A 6 11.48 -4.96 8.33
C ALA A 6 11.67 -3.85 7.29
N LEU A 7 11.51 -4.20 6.02
CA LEU A 7 11.47 -3.26 4.89
C LEU A 7 10.24 -3.55 4.03
N ALA A 8 9.35 -2.56 3.88
CA ALA A 8 8.18 -2.65 3.01
C ALA A 8 8.29 -1.74 1.77
N ASN A 9 7.93 -2.26 0.61
CA ASN A 9 7.78 -1.53 -0.63
C ASN A 9 6.30 -1.49 -0.99
N VAL A 10 5.76 -0.28 -1.20
CA VAL A 10 4.37 -0.09 -1.63
C VAL A 10 4.37 0.80 -2.86
N ALA A 11 3.70 0.34 -3.90
CA ALA A 11 3.43 1.08 -5.13
C ALA A 11 1.93 1.09 -5.37
N LEU A 12 1.39 2.23 -5.83
CA LEU A 12 -0.03 2.37 -6.10
C LEU A 12 -0.29 3.28 -7.30
N ASP A 13 -1.47 3.10 -7.90
CA ASP A 13 -1.97 3.88 -9.02
C ASP A 13 -3.46 4.18 -8.81
N LEU A 14 -3.81 5.46 -8.71
CA LEU A 14 -5.19 5.97 -8.55
C LEU A 14 -5.91 5.93 -9.90
N SER A 15 -6.12 4.72 -10.40
CA SER A 15 -6.43 4.45 -11.80
C SER A 15 -7.91 4.30 -12.14
N GLY A 16 -8.79 4.35 -11.13
CA GLY A 16 -10.20 3.97 -11.23
C GLY A 16 -10.44 2.46 -11.36
N ARG A 17 -9.37 1.64 -11.28
CA ARG A 17 -9.42 0.17 -11.36
C ARG A 17 -8.77 -0.44 -10.14
N ALA A 18 -9.44 -1.43 -9.58
CA ALA A 18 -8.96 -2.18 -8.43
C ALA A 18 -8.13 -3.39 -8.85
N ALA A 19 -6.91 -3.48 -8.33
CA ALA A 19 -6.11 -4.70 -8.32
C ALA A 19 -5.19 -4.70 -7.10
N VAL A 20 -4.96 -5.86 -6.50
CA VAL A 20 -4.11 -5.98 -5.31
C VAL A 20 -3.13 -7.13 -5.44
N VAL A 21 -1.85 -6.81 -5.29
CA VAL A 21 -0.77 -7.77 -5.11
C VAL A 21 -0.26 -7.61 -3.69
N PHE A 22 -0.38 -8.67 -2.90
CA PHE A 22 0.04 -8.71 -1.51
C PHE A 22 1.09 -9.80 -1.34
N ASP A 23 2.36 -9.38 -1.33
CA ASP A 23 3.54 -10.25 -1.17
C ASP A 23 4.20 -9.95 0.18
N VAL A 24 3.52 -10.37 1.25
CA VAL A 24 3.97 -10.17 2.62
C VAL A 24 3.83 -11.50 3.35
N ASN A 25 4.90 -11.92 4.01
CA ASN A 25 4.90 -13.11 4.84
C ASN A 25 4.91 -12.69 6.31
N PHE A 26 3.78 -12.87 7.00
CA PHE A 26 3.73 -12.77 8.45
C PHE A 26 4.19 -14.10 9.07
N VAL A 27 4.95 -14.01 10.16
CA VAL A 27 5.56 -15.15 10.85
C VAL A 27 4.58 -15.78 11.85
N GLY A 28 3.80 -14.97 12.54
CA GLY A 28 2.80 -15.38 13.53
C GLY A 28 1.36 -15.11 13.10
N GLU A 29 0.43 -15.40 14.00
CA GLU A 29 -1.01 -15.22 13.76
C GLU A 29 -1.54 -13.88 14.29
N LYS A 30 -0.86 -13.28 15.27
CA LYS A 30 -1.30 -12.08 15.97
C LYS A 30 -0.18 -11.09 16.27
N ILE A 31 -0.53 -9.81 16.27
CA ILE A 31 0.24 -8.72 16.88
C ILE A 31 -0.51 -8.26 18.12
N GLY A 32 -0.07 -8.69 19.31
CA GLY A 32 -0.84 -8.49 20.54
C GLY A 32 -2.18 -9.23 20.47
N SER A 33 -3.29 -8.48 20.45
CA SER A 33 -4.65 -9.04 20.27
C SER A 33 -5.16 -9.00 18.83
N PHE A 34 -4.43 -8.36 17.90
CA PHE A 34 -4.86 -8.12 16.53
C PHE A 34 -4.46 -9.28 15.61
N ASP A 35 -5.39 -9.82 14.83
CA ASP A 35 -5.14 -10.90 13.86
C ASP A 35 -4.41 -10.35 12.62
N VAL A 36 -3.20 -10.84 12.31
CA VAL A 36 -2.37 -10.27 11.23
C VAL A 36 -2.99 -10.41 9.85
N GLN A 37 -3.85 -11.42 9.67
CA GLN A 37 -4.60 -11.65 8.43
C GLN A 37 -5.50 -10.47 8.07
N LEU A 38 -5.95 -9.69 9.06
CA LEU A 38 -6.77 -8.50 8.83
C LEU A 38 -6.01 -7.36 8.14
N VAL A 39 -4.67 -7.36 8.16
CA VAL A 39 -3.88 -6.40 7.40
C VAL A 39 -4.13 -6.55 5.90
N GLU A 40 -4.09 -7.79 5.40
CA GLU A 40 -4.34 -8.08 3.99
C GLU A 40 -5.80 -7.75 3.61
N GLU A 41 -6.77 -8.21 4.41
CA GLU A 41 -8.19 -7.95 4.17
C GLU A 41 -8.51 -6.46 4.14
N PHE A 42 -7.94 -5.69 5.07
CA PHE A 42 -8.06 -4.23 5.08
C PHE A 42 -7.51 -3.62 3.79
N LEU A 43 -6.28 -3.98 3.39
CA LEU A 43 -5.62 -3.39 2.22
C LEU A 43 -6.32 -3.79 0.92
N ARG A 44 -6.83 -5.02 0.84
CA ARG A 44 -7.67 -5.48 -0.27
C ARG A 44 -8.94 -4.65 -0.39
N ARG A 45 -9.69 -4.50 0.71
CA ARG A 45 -10.93 -3.72 0.67
C ARG A 45 -10.67 -2.24 0.42
N PHE A 46 -9.64 -1.69 1.04
CA PHE A 46 -9.22 -0.31 0.85
C PHE A 46 -8.90 0.00 -0.62
N ALA A 47 -8.14 -0.87 -1.29
CA ALA A 47 -7.81 -0.67 -2.70
C ALA A 47 -9.04 -0.79 -3.62
N VAL A 48 -9.95 -1.72 -3.33
CA VAL A 48 -11.20 -1.88 -4.08
C VAL A 48 -12.09 -0.65 -3.96
N GLU A 49 -12.35 -0.18 -2.74
CA GLU A 49 -13.21 1.00 -2.51
C GLU A 49 -12.61 2.29 -3.06
N ALA A 50 -11.29 2.41 -3.03
CA ALA A 50 -10.61 3.56 -3.61
C ALA A 50 -10.42 3.47 -5.14
N GLY A 51 -10.78 2.33 -5.77
CA GLY A 51 -10.56 2.12 -7.20
C GLY A 51 -9.08 2.23 -7.60
N MET A 52 -8.16 1.70 -6.79
CA MET A 52 -6.72 1.79 -7.04
C MET A 52 -6.07 0.43 -7.30
N ASN A 53 -5.01 0.44 -8.10
CA ASN A 53 -4.06 -0.68 -8.10
C ASN A 53 -3.12 -0.50 -6.92
N LEU A 54 -2.92 -1.54 -6.12
CA LEU A 54 -2.08 -1.52 -4.93
C LEU A 54 -1.17 -2.74 -4.90
N HIS A 55 0.14 -2.50 -4.92
CA HIS A 55 1.17 -3.51 -4.81
C HIS A 55 1.92 -3.32 -3.51
N ILE A 56 1.99 -4.37 -2.71
CA ILE A 56 2.67 -4.40 -1.42
C ILE A 56 3.64 -5.57 -1.43
N GLY A 57 4.90 -5.30 -1.13
CA GLY A 57 5.94 -6.31 -1.00
C GLY A 57 6.82 -6.04 0.21
N VAL A 58 7.08 -7.07 1.02
CA VAL A 58 8.01 -6.98 2.16
C VAL A 58 9.17 -7.94 1.91
N PRO A 59 10.28 -7.50 1.29
CA PRO A 59 11.41 -8.38 0.99
C PRO A 59 12.06 -9.02 2.22
N HIS A 60 11.99 -8.39 3.38
CA HIS A 60 12.48 -8.97 4.64
C HIS A 60 11.83 -8.31 5.86
N GLY A 61 11.80 -9.06 6.95
CA GLY A 61 11.29 -8.73 8.27
C GLY A 61 11.04 -10.02 9.05
N SER A 62 11.21 -9.99 10.36
CA SER A 62 11.00 -11.13 11.26
C SER A 62 9.99 -10.85 12.37
N ASN A 63 9.74 -9.57 12.67
CA ASN A 63 8.72 -9.14 13.61
C ASN A 63 7.46 -8.65 12.87
N ASP A 64 6.32 -9.31 13.10
CA ASP A 64 5.04 -8.98 12.45
C ASP A 64 4.56 -7.56 12.70
N HIS A 65 4.82 -7.00 13.89
CA HIS A 65 4.51 -5.61 14.19
C HIS A 65 5.27 -4.67 13.26
N HIS A 66 6.57 -4.90 13.12
CA HIS A 66 7.44 -4.07 12.27
C HIS A 66 7.08 -4.22 10.80
N ILE A 67 6.77 -5.44 10.35
CA ILE A 67 6.26 -5.72 9.00
C ILE A 67 4.98 -4.92 8.72
N ALA A 68 3.97 -5.06 9.58
CA ALA A 68 2.69 -4.37 9.40
C ALA A 68 2.88 -2.84 9.42
N GLU A 69 3.61 -2.31 10.39
CA GLU A 69 3.85 -0.87 10.50
C GLU A 69 4.64 -0.32 9.31
N ALA A 70 5.65 -1.04 8.82
CA ALA A 70 6.39 -0.67 7.61
C ALA A 70 5.46 -0.58 6.39
N VAL A 71 4.55 -1.54 6.22
CA VAL A 71 3.55 -1.55 5.13
C VAL A 71 2.65 -0.32 5.21
N PHE A 72 2.07 -0.01 6.38
CA PHE A 72 1.20 1.14 6.53
C PHE A 72 1.94 2.48 6.35
N LYS A 73 3.18 2.61 6.84
CA LYS A 73 4.03 3.79 6.60
C LYS A 73 4.38 3.95 5.11
N ALA A 74 4.71 2.85 4.43
CA ALA A 74 4.96 2.85 2.99
C ALA A 74 3.73 3.29 2.20
N LEU A 75 2.55 2.75 2.53
CA LEU A 75 1.28 3.12 1.93
C LEU A 75 0.99 4.61 2.13
N ALA A 76 1.15 5.13 3.36
CA ALA A 76 0.92 6.55 3.65
C ALA A 76 1.82 7.45 2.80
N GLN A 77 3.11 7.10 2.65
CA GLN A 77 4.05 7.86 1.83
C GLN A 77 3.70 7.77 0.33
N ALA A 78 3.34 6.58 -0.17
CA ALA A 78 2.93 6.38 -1.55
C ALA A 78 1.66 7.18 -1.89
N LEU A 79 0.65 7.14 -1.00
CA LEU A 79 -0.59 7.91 -1.14
C LEU A 79 -0.32 9.40 -1.11
N ARG A 80 0.55 9.87 -0.20
CA ARG A 80 0.94 11.28 -0.15
C ARG A 80 1.51 11.74 -1.49
N THR A 81 2.41 10.95 -2.08
CA THR A 81 2.98 11.27 -3.39
C THR A 81 1.90 11.23 -4.49
N ALA A 82 1.13 10.15 -4.57
CA ALA A 82 0.14 9.96 -5.64
C ALA A 82 -0.99 11.01 -5.66
N LYS A 83 -1.40 11.50 -4.48
CA LYS A 83 -2.44 12.54 -4.37
C LYS A 83 -1.90 13.97 -4.47
N SER A 84 -0.58 14.15 -4.49
CA SER A 84 0.00 15.50 -4.52
C SER A 84 -0.25 16.14 -5.87
N PHE A 85 -0.53 17.45 -5.86
CA PHE A 85 -0.65 18.21 -7.08
C PHE A 85 0.70 18.25 -7.81
N ASP A 86 0.68 18.00 -9.11
CA ASP A 86 1.84 18.13 -9.99
C ASP A 86 1.71 19.42 -10.83
N PRO A 87 2.46 20.49 -10.51
CA PRO A 87 2.41 21.75 -11.25
C PRO A 87 2.78 21.61 -12.72
N GLN A 88 3.58 20.60 -13.08
CA GLN A 88 4.04 20.42 -14.46
C GLN A 88 2.93 19.89 -15.38
N ARG A 89 1.92 19.24 -14.82
CA ARG A 89 0.76 18.70 -15.56
C ARG A 89 -0.34 19.73 -15.82
N GLY A 90 -0.25 20.93 -15.25
CA GLY A 90 -1.20 22.00 -15.55
C GLY A 90 -2.67 21.69 -15.24
N GLY A 91 -2.94 20.71 -14.36
CA GLY A 91 -4.31 20.26 -14.05
C GLY A 91 -4.91 19.24 -15.04
N GLU A 92 -4.12 18.72 -15.97
CA GLU A 92 -4.56 17.66 -16.88
C GLU A 92 -4.83 16.34 -16.14
N VAL A 93 -5.83 15.60 -16.63
CA VAL A 93 -6.10 14.24 -16.16
C VAL A 93 -4.92 13.34 -16.54
N PRO A 94 -4.25 12.66 -15.60
CA PRO A 94 -3.04 11.89 -15.88
C PRO A 94 -3.35 10.52 -16.51
N SER A 95 -4.04 10.52 -17.65
CA SER A 95 -4.49 9.34 -18.38
C SER A 95 -4.49 9.64 -19.87
N THR A 96 -3.87 8.78 -20.69
CA THR A 96 -3.89 8.91 -22.17
C THR A 96 -5.30 8.76 -22.75
N LYS A 97 -6.25 8.23 -21.97
CA LYS A 97 -7.66 8.14 -22.34
C LYS A 97 -8.44 9.43 -22.04
N GLY A 98 -7.82 10.41 -21.36
CA GLY A 98 -8.45 11.66 -20.95
C GLY A 98 -9.46 11.52 -19.79
N THR A 99 -9.54 10.35 -19.17
CA THR A 99 -10.50 10.05 -18.08
C THR A 99 -9.90 9.06 -17.07
N LEU A 100 -10.36 9.16 -15.82
CA LEU A 100 -10.08 8.32 -14.65
C LEU A 100 -11.35 8.15 -13.82
#